data_AF-A0A9X1F226-F1
#
_entry.id   AF-A0A9X1F226-F1
#
_cell.length_a   1.000
_cell.length_b   1.000
_cell.length_c   1.000
_cell.angle_alpha   90.00
_cell.angle_beta   90.00
_cell.angle_gamma   90.00
#
_symmetry.space_group_name_H-M   'P 1'
#
loop_
_entity.id
_entity.type
_entity.pdbx_description
1 polymer ?
#
loop_
_entity_poly.entity_id
_entity_poly.type
_entity_poly.pdbx_seq_one_letter_code
_entity_poly.pdbx_strand_id
1 'polypeptide(L)'
;MAHNEASVEEILESIKKVIARDNRESAIQTRKRREEDADRAEEDAQLEASSEDVLDLAEMELENLESPAEAGDTAADDESPLVTEEVRGAMQENLAALAMLSEPSARPQIVRSGETSLEDLTRELMRPMLAEWLDKNLPSMVEKMVQAEIARIAGKKA
;
A
#
# COMPACT_ATOMS: atom_id res chain seq x y z
N MET A 1 -35.75 28.25 39.03
CA MET A 1 -34.51 28.80 38.42
C MET A 1 -33.34 28.44 39.33
N ALA A 2 -32.56 27.41 38.99
CA ALA A 2 -31.20 27.17 39.47
C ALA A 2 -30.62 26.01 38.64
N HIS A 3 -30.08 26.32 37.45
CA HIS A 3 -29.33 25.39 36.60
C HIS A 3 -27.94 25.98 36.35
N ASN A 4 -27.11 26.00 37.40
CA ASN A 4 -25.70 26.43 37.30
C ASN A 4 -24.78 25.40 37.96
N GLU A 5 -25.05 24.11 37.72
CA GLU A 5 -24.48 22.98 38.48
C GLU A 5 -23.46 22.14 37.70
N ALA A 6 -22.86 22.65 36.62
CA ALA A 6 -21.53 22.19 36.22
C ALA A 6 -20.53 23.19 36.80
N SER A 7 -19.94 22.88 37.96
CA SER A 7 -18.95 23.76 38.58
C SER A 7 -17.75 23.91 37.64
N VAL A 8 -17.20 25.13 37.51
CA VAL A 8 -16.03 25.42 36.68
C VAL A 8 -14.87 24.47 36.96
N GLU A 9 -14.73 24.03 38.21
CA GLU A 9 -13.72 23.07 38.65
C GLU A 9 -13.92 21.68 38.03
N GLU A 10 -15.16 21.22 37.87
CA GLU A 10 -15.51 19.95 37.23
C GLU A 10 -15.22 19.99 35.72
N ILE A 11 -15.45 21.15 35.09
CA ILE A 11 -15.11 21.39 33.69
C ILE A 11 -13.58 21.31 33.50
N LEU A 12 -12.80 21.94 34.38
CA LEU A 12 -11.34 21.90 34.33
C LEU A 12 -10.78 20.49 34.60
N GLU A 13 -11.39 19.75 35.52
CA GLU A 13 -10.99 18.39 35.84
C GLU A 13 -11.30 17.41 34.68
N SER A 14 -12.42 17.61 33.99
CA SER A 14 -12.77 16.88 32.77
C SER A 14 -11.80 17.16 31.63
N ILE A 15 -11.46 18.44 31.38
CA ILE A 15 -10.47 18.83 30.36
C ILE A 15 -9.09 18.24 30.69
N LYS A 16 -8.65 18.31 31.95
CA LYS A 16 -7.38 17.71 32.40
C LYS A 16 -7.36 16.20 32.18
N LYS A 17 -8.47 15.51 32.46
CA LYS A 17 -8.61 14.06 32.27
C LYS A 17 -8.58 13.68 30.78
N VAL A 18 -9.21 14.48 29.92
CA VAL A 18 -9.19 14.30 28.46
C VAL A 18 -7.78 14.51 27.91
N ILE A 19 -7.07 15.58 28.30
CA ILE A 19 -5.70 15.85 27.84
C ILE A 19 -4.73 14.76 28.33
N ALA A 20 -4.86 14.32 29.58
CA ALA A 20 -4.01 13.24 30.11
C ALA A 20 -4.26 11.90 29.41
N ARG A 21 -5.51 11.63 29.01
CA ARG A 21 -5.88 10.46 28.20
C ARG A 21 -5.30 10.57 26.79
N ASP A 22 -5.47 11.71 26.13
CA ASP A 22 -5.01 11.96 24.77
C ASP A 22 -3.48 11.93 24.67
N ASN A 23 -2.77 12.51 25.64
CA ASN A 23 -1.30 12.41 25.73
C ASN A 23 -0.80 10.98 25.96
N ARG A 24 -1.58 10.15 26.67
CA ARG A 24 -1.26 8.72 26.86
C ARG A 24 -1.50 7.94 25.58
N GLU A 25 -2.59 8.24 24.88
CA GLU A 25 -2.97 7.60 23.63
C GLU A 25 -2.00 7.94 22.50
N SER A 26 -1.59 9.21 22.38
CA SER A 26 -0.56 9.65 21.43
C SER A 26 0.82 9.04 21.74
N ALA A 27 1.18 8.88 23.02
CA ALA A 27 2.41 8.19 23.41
C ALA A 27 2.38 6.69 23.04
N ILE A 28 1.23 6.02 23.17
CA ILE A 28 1.05 4.61 22.77
C ILE A 28 1.12 4.49 21.24
N GLN A 29 0.44 5.37 20.50
CA GLN A 29 0.49 5.38 19.03
C GLN A 29 1.91 5.62 18.50
N THR A 30 2.66 6.53 19.14
CA THR A 30 4.06 6.80 18.76
C THR A 30 4.96 5.58 18.99
N ARG A 31 4.76 4.83 20.08
CA ARG A 31 5.49 3.58 20.34
C ARG A 31 5.12 2.50 19.34
N LYS A 32 3.82 2.30 19.11
CA LYS A 32 3.31 1.32 18.15
C LYS A 32 3.85 1.56 16.74
N ARG A 33 3.87 2.82 16.28
CA ARG A 33 4.44 3.18 14.98
C ARG A 33 5.94 2.85 14.89
N ARG A 34 6.69 3.06 15.97
CA ARG A 34 8.13 2.71 16.01
C ARG A 34 8.38 1.20 16.03
N GLU A 35 7.52 0.44 16.70
CA GLU A 35 7.54 -1.02 16.67
C GLU A 35 7.23 -1.52 15.26
N GLU A 36 6.16 -1.03 14.63
CA GLU A 36 5.79 -1.37 13.24
C GLU A 36 6.89 -0.97 12.23
N ASP A 37 7.51 0.20 12.39
CA ASP A 37 8.63 0.64 11.54
C ASP A 37 9.89 -0.24 11.75
N ALA A 38 10.12 -0.76 12.97
CA ALA A 38 11.23 -1.67 13.27
C ALA A 38 11.00 -3.07 12.73
N ASP A 39 9.80 -3.62 12.94
CA ASP A 39 9.40 -4.94 12.42
C ASP A 39 9.51 -4.97 10.89
N ARG A 40 9.08 -3.88 10.22
CA ARG A 40 9.22 -3.75 8.76
C ARG A 40 10.67 -3.71 8.29
N ALA A 41 11.54 -3.02 9.03
CA ALA A 41 12.96 -2.95 8.70
C ALA A 41 13.66 -4.31 8.89
N GLU A 42 13.25 -5.09 9.88
CA GLU A 42 13.72 -6.46 10.08
C GLU A 42 13.23 -7.39 8.95
N GLU A 43 11.97 -7.23 8.53
CA GLU A 43 11.38 -8.01 7.41
C GLU A 43 12.06 -7.70 6.08
N ASP A 44 12.32 -6.41 5.78
CA ASP A 44 13.08 -5.99 4.58
C ASP A 44 14.51 -6.54 4.61
N ALA A 45 15.20 -6.50 5.74
CA ALA A 45 16.55 -7.06 5.88
C ALA A 45 16.59 -8.59 5.70
N GLN A 46 15.54 -9.29 6.15
CA GLN A 46 15.40 -10.73 5.97
C GLN A 46 15.11 -11.11 4.52
N LEU A 47 14.32 -10.31 3.79
CA LEU A 47 14.05 -10.48 2.37
C LEU A 47 15.33 -10.30 1.53
N GLU A 48 16.11 -9.25 1.80
CA GLU A 48 17.40 -9.01 1.12
C GLU A 48 18.38 -10.17 1.35
N ALA A 49 18.55 -10.62 2.60
CA ALA A 49 19.40 -11.77 2.92
C ALA A 49 18.93 -13.08 2.24
N SER A 50 17.60 -13.29 2.13
CA SER A 50 17.06 -14.45 1.43
C SER A 50 17.27 -14.39 -0.09
N SER A 51 17.45 -13.20 -0.66
CA SER A 51 17.70 -13.04 -2.10
C SER A 51 19.15 -13.38 -2.48
N GLU A 52 20.11 -13.16 -1.58
CA GLU A 52 21.52 -13.57 -1.76
C GLU A 52 21.69 -15.10 -1.74
N ASP A 53 20.83 -15.83 -1.03
CA ASP A 53 20.84 -17.30 -0.97
C ASP A 53 20.06 -17.96 -2.15
N VAL A 54 19.32 -17.19 -2.95
CA VAL A 54 18.64 -17.70 -4.15
C VAL A 54 19.66 -17.79 -5.29
N LEU A 55 20.11 -19.01 -5.60
CA LEU A 55 20.89 -19.30 -6.80
C LEU A 55 20.14 -18.82 -8.05
N ASP A 56 20.73 -17.86 -8.77
CA ASP A 56 20.25 -17.45 -10.08
C ASP A 56 20.46 -18.57 -11.09
N LEU A 57 19.35 -19.17 -11.53
CA LEU A 57 19.37 -20.29 -12.47
C LEU A 57 19.96 -19.88 -13.84
N ALA A 58 19.88 -18.59 -14.20
CA ALA A 58 20.46 -18.06 -15.43
C ALA A 58 21.99 -17.95 -15.34
N GLU A 59 22.55 -17.70 -14.15
CA GLU A 59 23.99 -17.66 -13.90
C GLU A 59 24.58 -19.09 -13.95
N MET A 60 23.87 -20.07 -13.40
CA MET A 60 24.29 -21.49 -13.41
C MET A 60 24.27 -22.12 -14.82
N GLU A 61 23.36 -21.70 -15.70
CA GLU A 61 23.32 -22.13 -17.10
C GLU A 61 24.51 -21.58 -17.90
N LEU A 62 25.03 -20.41 -17.52
CA LEU A 62 26.18 -19.78 -18.16
C LEU A 62 27.52 -20.43 -17.76
N GLU A 63 27.70 -20.75 -16.47
CA GLU A 63 28.90 -21.48 -15.99
C GLU A 63 29.03 -22.88 -16.60
N ASN A 64 27.91 -23.55 -16.92
CA ASN A 64 27.92 -24.90 -17.49
C ASN A 64 28.41 -24.96 -18.95
N LEU A 65 28.52 -23.82 -19.64
CA LEU A 65 28.98 -23.72 -21.02
C LEU A 65 30.50 -23.48 -21.16
N GLU A 66 31.22 -23.22 -20.05
CA GLU A 66 32.64 -22.81 -20.09
C GLU A 66 33.67 -23.90 -19.73
N SER A 67 33.29 -25.16 -19.49
CA SER A 67 34.25 -26.24 -19.23
C SER A 67 34.63 -27.04 -20.49
N PRO A 68 35.87 -26.96 -21.01
CA PRO A 68 36.33 -27.76 -22.14
C PRO A 68 36.70 -29.17 -21.68
N ALA A 69 35.89 -30.15 -22.06
CA ALA A 69 36.21 -31.57 -22.26
C ALA A 69 37.30 -32.21 -21.36
N GLU A 70 36.87 -32.83 -20.25
CA GLU A 70 37.53 -34.02 -19.70
C GLU A 70 36.49 -35.15 -19.63
N ALA A 71 36.68 -36.16 -20.47
CA ALA A 71 35.89 -37.38 -20.47
C ALA A 71 36.28 -38.23 -19.26
N GLY A 72 35.39 -38.33 -18.27
CA GLY A 72 35.58 -39.17 -17.10
C GLY A 72 34.30 -39.34 -16.28
N ASP A 73 33.48 -40.32 -16.69
CA ASP A 73 32.57 -41.11 -15.84
C ASP A 73 31.96 -40.41 -14.60
N THR A 74 31.05 -39.47 -14.82
CA THR A 74 29.93 -39.29 -13.91
C THR A 74 28.70 -39.74 -14.66
N ALA A 75 28.05 -40.77 -14.11
CA ALA A 75 26.82 -41.38 -14.58
C ALA A 75 26.02 -40.42 -15.44
N ALA A 76 25.80 -40.80 -16.70
CA ALA A 76 24.70 -40.28 -17.49
C ALA A 76 23.46 -40.42 -16.60
N ASP A 77 23.07 -39.32 -15.98
CA ASP A 77 21.77 -39.21 -15.34
C ASP A 77 20.82 -39.60 -16.47
N ASP A 78 20.12 -40.70 -16.27
CA ASP A 78 19.16 -41.21 -17.22
C ASP A 78 18.03 -40.18 -17.22
N GLU A 79 18.19 -39.10 -18.00
CA GLU A 79 17.19 -38.07 -18.28
C GLU A 79 16.06 -38.65 -19.14
N SER A 80 15.69 -39.90 -18.87
CA SER A 80 14.46 -40.50 -19.29
C SER A 80 13.33 -39.76 -18.58
N PRO A 81 12.44 -39.09 -19.33
CA PRO A 81 11.37 -38.28 -18.74
C PRO A 81 10.50 -39.15 -17.83
N LEU A 82 10.31 -38.68 -16.59
CA LEU A 82 9.54 -39.38 -15.55
C LEU A 82 8.04 -39.55 -15.89
N VAL A 83 7.57 -38.84 -16.91
CA VAL A 83 6.20 -38.82 -17.37
C VAL A 83 6.13 -39.11 -18.86
N THR A 84 5.08 -39.82 -19.26
CA THR A 84 4.84 -40.12 -20.67
C THR A 84 4.49 -38.84 -21.43
N GLU A 85 4.79 -38.84 -22.72
CA GLU A 85 4.49 -37.72 -23.61
C GLU A 85 2.99 -37.35 -23.62
N GLU A 86 2.13 -38.38 -23.52
CA GLU A 86 0.68 -38.22 -23.44
C GLU A 86 0.24 -37.47 -22.18
N VAL A 87 0.82 -37.80 -21.01
CA VAL A 87 0.51 -37.11 -19.74
C VAL A 87 1.01 -35.67 -19.77
N ARG A 88 2.17 -35.43 -20.38
CA ARG A 88 2.73 -34.09 -20.56
C ARG A 88 1.86 -33.22 -21.46
N GLY A 89 1.39 -33.75 -22.58
CA GLY A 89 0.46 -33.07 -23.49
C GLY A 89 -0.85 -32.70 -22.79
N ALA A 90 -1.45 -33.64 -22.07
CA ALA A 90 -2.69 -33.39 -21.32
C ALA A 90 -2.52 -32.31 -20.22
N MET A 91 -1.38 -32.28 -19.52
CA MET A 91 -1.09 -31.26 -18.53
C MET A 91 -0.95 -29.87 -19.17
N GLN A 92 -0.27 -29.80 -20.31
CA GLN A 92 -0.05 -28.55 -21.04
C GLN A 92 -1.35 -27.99 -21.64
N GLU A 93 -2.24 -28.85 -22.14
CA GLU A 93 -3.57 -28.48 -22.61
C GLU A 93 -4.46 -27.96 -21.47
N ASN A 94 -4.47 -28.62 -20.32
CA ASN A 94 -5.22 -28.16 -19.14
C ASN A 94 -4.68 -26.82 -18.62
N LEU A 95 -3.36 -26.66 -18.57
CA LEU A 95 -2.73 -25.40 -18.18
C LEU A 95 -3.06 -24.28 -19.18
N ALA A 96 -3.07 -24.57 -20.48
CA ALA A 96 -3.46 -23.60 -21.50
C ALA A 96 -4.94 -23.20 -21.39
N ALA A 97 -5.84 -24.16 -21.10
CA ALA A 97 -7.25 -23.88 -20.85
C ALA A 97 -7.46 -23.02 -19.59
N LEU A 98 -6.70 -23.29 -18.52
CA LEU A 98 -6.70 -22.46 -17.31
C LEU A 98 -6.12 -21.08 -17.57
N ALA A 99 -5.05 -20.97 -18.36
CA ALA A 99 -4.46 -19.70 -18.77
C ALA A 99 -5.49 -18.85 -19.52
N MET A 100 -6.19 -19.41 -20.51
CA MET A 100 -7.26 -18.74 -21.24
C MET A 100 -8.44 -18.28 -20.35
N LEU A 101 -8.74 -19.02 -19.29
CA LEU A 101 -9.78 -18.63 -18.32
C LEU A 101 -9.29 -17.59 -17.30
N SER A 102 -8.00 -17.61 -17.00
CA SER A 102 -7.35 -16.74 -16.00
C SER A 102 -6.80 -15.44 -16.57
N GLU A 103 -6.65 -15.34 -17.90
CA GLU A 103 -6.24 -14.11 -18.56
C GLU A 103 -7.29 -13.02 -18.31
N PRO A 104 -6.96 -11.92 -17.58
CA PRO A 104 -7.79 -10.73 -17.66
C PRO A 104 -7.76 -10.25 -19.12
N SER A 105 -8.94 -10.12 -19.73
CA SER A 105 -9.16 -9.79 -21.15
C SER A 105 -8.57 -8.44 -21.61
N ALA A 106 -7.77 -7.77 -20.78
CA ALA A 106 -7.09 -6.54 -21.12
C ALA A 106 -5.68 -6.53 -20.53
N ARG A 107 -4.68 -6.50 -21.42
CA ARG A 107 -3.34 -6.00 -21.07
C ARG A 107 -3.53 -4.64 -20.38
N PRO A 108 -2.86 -4.33 -19.25
CA PRO A 108 -2.96 -3.02 -18.63
C PRO A 108 -2.38 -1.99 -19.60
N GLN A 109 -3.26 -1.41 -20.42
CA GLN A 109 -2.94 -0.23 -21.18
C GLN A 109 -2.75 0.86 -20.15
N ILE A 110 -1.51 1.29 -19.96
CA ILE A 110 -1.19 2.52 -19.24
C ILE A 110 -1.64 3.68 -20.15
N VAL A 111 -2.96 3.85 -20.30
CA VAL A 111 -3.57 5.01 -20.92
C VAL A 111 -3.91 5.98 -19.80
N ARG A 112 -3.04 6.99 -19.67
CA ARG A 112 -3.28 8.28 -19.02
C ARG A 112 -4.29 8.29 -17.88
N SER A 113 -3.93 7.66 -16.76
CA SER A 113 -4.31 8.02 -15.37
C SER A 113 -5.71 8.64 -15.14
N GLY A 114 -6.76 8.09 -15.74
CA GLY A 114 -8.10 8.67 -15.57
C GLY A 114 -9.26 8.03 -16.32
N GLU A 115 -9.04 6.96 -17.08
CA GLU A 115 -10.11 6.32 -17.86
C GLU A 115 -10.26 4.82 -17.53
N THR A 116 -9.85 4.38 -16.33
CA THR A 116 -10.30 3.05 -15.90
C THR A 116 -11.79 3.15 -15.54
N SER A 117 -12.59 2.21 -16.06
CA SER A 117 -14.04 2.14 -15.82
C SER A 117 -14.43 2.19 -14.33
N LEU A 118 -13.52 1.80 -13.42
CA LEU A 118 -13.74 1.85 -11.98
C LEU A 118 -13.49 3.24 -11.38
N GLU A 119 -12.45 3.94 -11.83
CA GLU A 119 -12.14 5.29 -11.37
C GLU A 119 -13.25 6.27 -11.76
N ASP A 120 -13.80 6.14 -12.96
CA ASP A 120 -14.93 6.96 -13.41
C ASP A 120 -16.21 6.67 -12.65
N LEU A 121 -16.52 5.38 -12.39
CA LEU A 121 -17.66 5.00 -11.55
C LEU A 121 -17.49 5.53 -10.12
N THR A 122 -16.29 5.40 -9.54
CA THR A 122 -16.00 5.89 -8.18
C THR A 122 -16.09 7.41 -8.12
N ARG A 123 -15.64 8.12 -9.16
CA ARG A 123 -15.75 9.58 -9.28
C ARG A 123 -17.21 10.02 -9.38
N GLU A 124 -18.03 9.33 -10.16
CA GLU A 124 -19.47 9.61 -10.28
C GLU A 124 -20.16 9.47 -8.92
N LEU A 125 -19.82 8.43 -8.16
CA LEU A 125 -20.37 8.18 -6.81
C LEU A 125 -19.85 9.16 -5.75
N MET A 126 -18.59 9.56 -5.81
CA MET A 126 -17.99 10.47 -4.81
C MET A 126 -18.31 11.95 -5.05
N ARG A 127 -18.63 12.35 -6.28
CA ARG A 127 -18.99 13.73 -6.64
C ARG A 127 -20.11 14.33 -5.77
N PRO A 128 -21.26 13.67 -5.54
CA PRO A 128 -22.32 14.25 -4.71
C PRO A 128 -21.91 14.40 -3.24
N MET A 129 -21.15 13.45 -2.67
CA MET A 129 -20.72 13.52 -1.27
C MET A 129 -19.72 14.66 -1.04
N LEU A 130 -18.79 14.85 -1.99
CA LEU A 130 -17.84 15.97 -1.94
C LEU A 130 -18.53 17.32 -2.13
N ALA A 131 -19.53 17.40 -3.01
CA ALA A 131 -20.29 18.64 -3.22
C ALA A 131 -21.02 19.05 -1.93
N GLU A 132 -21.75 18.13 -1.29
CA GLU A 132 -22.46 18.41 -0.03
C GLU A 132 -21.49 18.81 1.09
N TRP A 133 -20.34 18.16 1.15
CA TRP A 133 -19.31 18.50 2.13
C TRP A 133 -18.74 19.90 1.89
N LEU A 134 -18.46 20.25 0.63
CA LEU A 134 -17.97 21.57 0.26
C LEU A 134 -19.00 22.66 0.59
N ASP A 135 -20.28 22.44 0.27
CA ASP A 135 -21.35 23.40 0.58
C ASP A 135 -21.45 23.69 2.09
N LYS A 136 -21.23 22.67 2.93
CA LYS A 136 -21.28 22.82 4.39
C LYS A 136 -20.02 23.45 5.00
N ASN A 137 -18.84 23.13 4.49
CA ASN A 137 -17.57 23.45 5.16
C ASN A 137 -16.82 24.63 4.53
N LEU A 138 -16.94 24.82 3.22
CA LEU A 138 -16.20 25.84 2.47
C LEU A 138 -16.52 27.27 2.89
N PRO A 139 -17.79 27.67 3.16
CA PRO A 139 -18.10 29.05 3.56
C PRO A 139 -17.32 29.49 4.80
N SER A 140 -17.28 28.65 5.84
CA SER A 140 -16.57 28.94 7.08
C SER A 140 -15.06 29.07 6.90
N MET A 141 -14.49 28.29 5.99
CA MET A 141 -13.06 28.30 5.69
C MET A 141 -12.68 29.58 4.93
N VAL A 142 -13.50 29.97 3.95
CA VAL A 142 -13.32 31.20 3.19
C VAL A 142 -13.47 32.42 4.08
N GLU A 143 -14.47 32.48 4.96
CA GLU A 143 -14.63 33.61 5.90
C GLU A 143 -13.39 33.84 6.76
N LYS A 144 -12.80 32.76 7.30
CA LYS A 144 -11.56 32.84 8.08
C LYS A 144 -10.38 33.36 7.24
N MET A 145 -10.23 32.85 6.01
CA MET A 145 -9.16 33.32 5.10
C MET A 145 -9.37 34.78 4.69
N VAL A 146 -10.60 35.20 4.41
CA VAL A 146 -10.95 36.58 4.06
C VAL A 146 -10.73 37.51 5.24
N GLN A 147 -11.13 37.13 6.46
CA GLN A 147 -10.86 37.92 7.66
C GLN A 147 -9.35 38.10 7.90
N ALA A 148 -8.57 37.02 7.75
CA ALA A 148 -7.12 37.10 7.85
C ALA A 148 -6.51 38.02 6.77
N GLU A 149 -7.03 37.95 5.54
CA GLU A 149 -6.56 38.77 4.43
C GLU A 149 -6.92 40.25 4.60
N ILE A 150 -8.13 40.57 5.07
CA ILE A 150 -8.55 41.94 5.40
C ILE A 150 -7.69 42.49 6.54
N ALA A 151 -7.48 41.72 7.61
CA ALA A 151 -6.65 42.15 8.74
C ALA A 151 -5.22 42.46 8.30
N ARG A 152 -4.66 41.66 7.40
CA ARG A 152 -3.33 41.87 6.80
C ARG A 152 -3.25 43.14 5.96
N ILE A 153 -4.25 43.41 5.11
CA ILE A 153 -4.29 44.62 4.27
C ILE A 153 -4.55 45.86 5.12
N ALA A 154 -5.45 45.80 6.09
CA ALA A 154 -5.78 46.90 7.00
C ALA A 154 -4.59 47.26 7.88
N GLY A 155 -3.87 46.28 8.43
CA GLY A 155 -2.66 46.49 9.24
C GLY A 155 -1.48 47.03 8.44
N LYS A 156 -1.45 46.85 7.10
CA LYS A 156 -0.42 47.41 6.22
C LYS A 156 -0.71 48.87 5.79
N LYS A 157 -1.91 49.38 6.06
CA LYS A 157 -2.34 50.75 5.70
C LYS A 157 -2.31 51.73 6.87
N ALA A 158 -1.74 51.31 8.02
CA ALA A 158 -1.48 52.14 9.19
C ALA A 158 0.02 52.47 9.28
#